data_AF-R7Q9U7-F1
#
_entry.id   AF-R7Q9U7-F1
#
_cell.length_a   1.000
_cell.length_b   1.000
_cell.length_c   1.000
_cell.angle_alpha   90.00
_cell.angle_beta   90.00
_cell.angle_gamma   90.00
#
_symmetry.space_group_name_H-M   'P 1'
#
loop_
_entity.id
_entity.type
_entity.pdbx_description
1 polymer ?
#
loop_
_entity_poly.entity_id
_entity_poly.type
_entity_poly.pdbx_seq_one_letter_code
_entity_poly.pdbx_strand_id
1 'polypeptide(L)'
;MDVLDVFYVGGYGVVSQWVDAAEFSEGEPDPLAFDAPEIVVGINEGKEEDLKRLCKVFLELEDVTSCTMTSLDRLGFDLRVRDKDSVISEYRVAFREVVQNRFDVQSALVKAFQEAWERENGYDETWVGEDARPTVLYYAPKVPSRK
;
A
#
# COMPACT_ATOMS: atom_id res chain seq x y z
N MET A 1 -28.32 16.77 8.57
CA MET A 1 -27.25 17.72 8.22
C MET A 1 -27.06 17.55 6.74
N ASP A 2 -27.33 18.59 5.96
CA ASP A 2 -27.22 18.53 4.50
C ASP A 2 -25.80 18.90 4.11
N VAL A 3 -25.13 18.03 3.35
CA VAL A 3 -23.77 18.26 2.87
C VAL A 3 -23.85 19.17 1.64
N LEU A 4 -23.27 20.37 1.74
CA LEU A 4 -23.28 21.35 0.65
C LEU A 4 -22.06 21.21 -0.25
N ASP A 5 -20.88 21.11 0.36
CA ASP A 5 -19.61 20.93 -0.35
C ASP A 5 -18.66 20.10 0.51
N VAL A 6 -17.80 19.31 -0.14
CA VAL A 6 -16.75 18.53 0.52
C VAL A 6 -15.41 18.87 -0.08
N PHE A 7 -14.47 19.29 0.76
CA PHE A 7 -13.08 19.50 0.36
C PHE A 7 -12.21 18.39 0.95
N TYR A 8 -11.77 17.46 0.10
CA TYR A 8 -10.92 16.36 0.50
C TYR A 8 -9.46 16.81 0.54
N VAL A 9 -8.79 16.46 1.64
CA VAL A 9 -7.35 16.67 1.84
C VAL A 9 -6.74 15.32 2.23
N GLY A 10 -6.00 14.69 1.32
CA GLY A 10 -5.43 13.35 1.55
C GLY A 10 -4.21 13.31 2.48
N GLY A 11 -3.79 14.45 3.02
CA GLY A 11 -2.56 14.60 3.81
C GLY A 11 -1.73 15.81 3.39
N TYR A 12 -0.52 15.89 3.92
CA TYR A 12 0.40 16.98 3.61
C TYR A 12 1.10 16.74 2.26
N GLY A 13 1.05 17.71 1.34
CA GLY A 13 1.77 17.64 0.06
C GLY A 13 1.15 16.70 -0.99
N VAL A 14 -0.03 16.13 -0.72
CA VAL A 14 -0.80 15.29 -1.65
C VAL A 14 -1.97 16.03 -2.27
N VAL A 15 -2.74 15.33 -3.11
CA VAL A 15 -3.93 15.85 -3.79
C VAL A 15 -4.92 16.40 -2.75
N SER A 16 -5.33 17.63 -2.99
CA SER A 16 -6.53 18.22 -2.41
C SER A 16 -7.50 18.54 -3.54
N GLN A 17 -8.78 18.21 -3.33
CA GLN A 17 -9.79 18.40 -4.35
C GLN A 17 -11.17 18.62 -3.72
N TRP A 18 -12.00 19.34 -4.45
CA TRP A 18 -13.43 19.35 -4.19
C TRP A 18 -14.02 18.00 -4.61
N VAL A 19 -14.89 17.47 -3.78
CA VAL A 19 -15.67 16.25 -4.02
C VAL A 19 -17.12 16.66 -4.11
N ASP A 20 -17.83 16.15 -5.11
CA ASP A 20 -19.24 16.42 -5.29
C ASP A 20 -20.05 15.89 -4.08
N ALA A 21 -21.05 16.65 -3.63
CA ALA A 21 -21.82 16.31 -2.45
C ALA A 21 -22.66 15.03 -2.64
N ALA A 22 -23.10 14.73 -3.85
CA ALA A 22 -23.81 13.49 -4.15
C ALA A 22 -22.82 12.31 -4.16
N GLU A 23 -21.65 12.44 -4.80
CA GLU A 23 -20.60 11.42 -4.76
C GLU A 23 -20.14 11.11 -3.33
N PHE A 24 -19.98 12.14 -2.49
CA PHE A 24 -19.66 11.95 -1.07
C PHE A 24 -20.75 11.19 -0.32
N SER A 25 -22.02 11.51 -0.61
CA SER A 25 -23.17 10.91 0.07
C SER A 25 -23.42 9.47 -0.35
N GLU A 26 -23.06 9.10 -1.58
CA GLU A 26 -23.08 7.72 -2.09
C GLU A 26 -21.83 6.92 -1.72
N GLY A 27 -20.74 7.61 -1.36
CA GLY A 27 -19.49 7.01 -0.94
C GLY A 27 -19.64 6.19 0.33
N GLU A 28 -19.04 5.00 0.33
CA GLU A 28 -18.99 4.15 1.51
C GLU A 28 -17.64 4.30 2.23
N PRO A 29 -17.64 4.36 3.57
CA PRO A 29 -16.41 4.32 4.34
C PRO A 29 -15.67 3.00 4.08
N ASP A 30 -14.34 3.04 4.20
CA ASP A 30 -13.57 1.81 4.05
C ASP A 30 -13.98 0.78 5.12
N PRO A 31 -14.26 -0.49 4.75
CA PRO A 31 -14.72 -1.50 5.69
C PRO A 31 -13.69 -1.82 6.78
N LEU A 32 -12.43 -1.44 6.58
CA LEU A 32 -11.33 -1.68 7.52
C LEU A 32 -10.98 -0.43 8.35
N ALA A 33 -11.71 0.68 8.21
CA ALA A 33 -11.33 1.95 8.83
C ALA A 33 -11.06 1.85 10.35
N PHE A 34 -11.76 0.94 11.05
CA PHE A 34 -11.59 0.71 12.49
C PHE A 34 -10.50 -0.31 12.83
N ASP A 35 -10.28 -1.32 11.98
CA ASP A 35 -9.32 -2.41 12.22
C ASP A 35 -7.90 -2.06 11.73
N ALA A 36 -7.79 -1.24 10.68
CA ALA A 36 -6.52 -0.94 10.03
C ALA A 36 -5.42 -0.43 10.98
N PRO A 37 -5.68 0.48 11.96
CA PRO A 37 -4.63 0.94 12.87
C PRO A 37 -4.03 -0.18 13.72
N GLU A 38 -4.85 -1.10 14.24
CA GLU A 38 -4.38 -2.23 15.06
C GLU A 38 -3.55 -3.20 14.21
N ILE A 39 -3.99 -3.48 12.98
CA ILE A 39 -3.29 -4.37 12.06
C ILE A 39 -1.92 -3.77 11.67
N VAL A 40 -1.88 -2.48 11.33
CA VAL A 40 -0.64 -1.77 10.96
C VAL A 40 0.39 -1.85 12.10
N VAL A 41 -0.03 -1.62 13.34
CA VAL A 41 0.84 -1.75 14.53
C VAL A 41 1.37 -3.18 14.64
N GLY A 42 0.48 -4.18 14.61
CA GLY A 42 0.89 -5.58 14.75
C GLY A 42 1.85 -6.06 13.66
N ILE A 43 1.70 -5.57 12.42
CA ILE A 43 2.66 -5.87 11.34
C ILE A 43 4.01 -5.20 11.63
N ASN A 44 4.02 -3.91 11.95
CA ASN A 44 5.26 -3.18 12.21
C ASN A 44 6.05 -3.72 13.42
N GLU A 45 5.38 -4.29 14.42
CA GLU A 45 6.02 -4.86 15.60
C GLU A 45 6.72 -6.21 15.35
N GLY A 46 6.29 -6.98 14.33
CA GLY A 46 6.71 -8.38 14.18
C GLY A 46 7.21 -8.79 12.80
N LYS A 47 7.11 -7.93 11.78
CA LYS A 47 7.25 -8.33 10.37
C LYS A 47 8.17 -7.44 9.54
N GLU A 48 9.10 -6.73 10.17
CA GLU A 48 10.02 -5.83 9.45
C GLU A 48 10.81 -6.54 8.34
N GLU A 49 11.34 -7.74 8.61
CA GLU A 49 12.09 -8.51 7.60
C GLU A 49 11.21 -8.99 6.44
N ASP A 50 9.96 -9.35 6.71
CA ASP A 50 8.99 -9.71 5.68
C ASP A 50 8.61 -8.48 4.82
N LEU A 51 8.51 -7.29 5.43
CA LEU A 51 8.30 -6.03 4.71
C LEU A 51 9.51 -5.65 3.85
N LYS A 52 10.75 -5.84 4.33
CA LYS A 52 11.97 -5.62 3.54
C LYS A 52 12.02 -6.56 2.34
N ARG A 53 11.71 -7.85 2.54
CA ARG A 53 11.61 -8.83 1.45
C ARG A 53 10.57 -8.40 0.42
N LEU A 54 9.42 -7.92 0.87
CA LEU A 54 8.37 -7.43 0.01
C LEU A 54 8.85 -6.23 -0.84
N CYS A 55 9.58 -5.28 -0.24
CA CYS A 55 10.17 -4.17 -0.99
C CYS A 55 11.14 -4.64 -2.07
N LYS A 56 11.98 -5.63 -1.75
CA LYS A 56 12.91 -6.21 -2.72
C LYS A 56 12.16 -6.86 -3.89
N VAL A 57 11.12 -7.63 -3.62
CA VAL A 57 10.42 -8.43 -4.64
C VAL A 57 9.41 -7.62 -5.46
N PHE A 58 8.60 -6.77 -4.82
CA PHE A 58 7.52 -6.04 -5.51
C PHE A 58 7.91 -4.63 -5.93
N LEU A 59 8.92 -4.03 -5.29
CA LEU A 59 9.39 -2.67 -5.61
C LEU A 59 10.78 -2.67 -6.26
N GLU A 60 11.42 -3.84 -6.41
CA GLU A 60 12.76 -4.02 -6.99
C GLU A 60 13.84 -3.20 -6.25
N LEU A 61 13.69 -3.05 -4.93
CA LEU A 61 14.61 -2.28 -4.07
C LEU A 61 15.55 -3.20 -3.30
N GLU A 62 16.83 -3.24 -3.67
CA GLU A 62 17.84 -4.10 -3.02
C GLU A 62 18.40 -3.51 -1.71
N ASP A 63 18.49 -2.18 -1.59
CA ASP A 63 19.22 -1.49 -0.50
C ASP A 63 18.29 -0.91 0.59
N VAL A 64 17.28 -1.66 1.03
CA VAL A 64 16.32 -1.19 2.05
C VAL A 64 16.87 -1.36 3.46
N THR A 65 17.06 -0.25 4.19
CA THR A 65 17.51 -0.27 5.60
C THR A 65 16.37 -0.45 6.59
N SER A 66 15.21 0.15 6.32
CA SER A 66 14.00 -0.03 7.13
C SER A 66 12.75 0.12 6.29
N CYS A 67 11.73 -0.67 6.58
CA CYS A 67 10.41 -0.55 5.96
C CYS A 67 9.33 -0.62 7.03
N THR A 68 8.39 0.32 7.00
CA THR A 68 7.23 0.36 7.91
C THR A 68 5.96 0.57 7.10
N MET A 69 4.89 -0.13 7.46
CA MET A 69 3.56 0.12 6.93
C MET A 69 2.97 1.38 7.57
N THR A 70 2.44 2.30 6.77
CA THR A 70 1.88 3.58 7.22
C THR A 70 0.36 3.61 7.19
N SER A 71 -0.23 2.92 6.21
CA SER A 71 -1.68 2.85 6.03
C SER A 71 -2.09 1.49 5.44
N LEU A 72 -3.36 1.15 5.59
CA LEU A 72 -3.97 -0.07 5.08
C LEU A 72 -5.44 0.23 4.81
N ASP A 73 -5.94 -0.21 3.66
CA ASP A 73 -7.34 -0.09 3.24
C ASP A 73 -7.76 -1.30 2.42
N ARG A 74 -9.01 -1.33 1.91
CA ARG A 74 -9.56 -2.48 1.19
C ARG A 74 -8.84 -2.85 -0.11
N LEU A 75 -8.01 -1.96 -0.66
CA LEU A 75 -7.33 -2.15 -1.93
C LEU A 75 -5.86 -2.49 -1.77
N GLY A 76 -5.25 -2.19 -0.62
CA GLY A 76 -3.83 -2.41 -0.41
C GLY A 76 -3.30 -1.71 0.84
N PHE A 77 -2.00 -1.50 0.85
CA PHE A 77 -1.30 -0.85 1.97
C PHE A 77 -0.19 0.06 1.47
N ASP A 78 0.09 1.09 2.25
CA ASP A 78 1.17 2.03 2.00
C ASP A 78 2.38 1.68 2.87
N LEU A 79 3.56 1.77 2.27
CA LEU A 79 4.86 1.52 2.88
C LEU A 79 5.69 2.79 2.86
N ARG A 80 6.36 3.06 3.98
CA ARG A 80 7.46 4.02 4.06
C ARG A 80 8.77 3.24 4.11
N VAL A 81 9.60 3.46 3.11
CA VAL A 81 10.85 2.75 2.87
C VAL A 81 12.01 3.73 3.04
N ARG A 82 13.03 3.33 3.80
CA ARG A 82 14.31 4.03 3.90
C ARG A 82 15.39 3.19 3.24
N ASP A 83 16.18 3.80 2.37
CA ASP A 83 17.32 3.14 1.74
C ASP A 83 18.63 3.31 2.55
N LYS A 84 19.74 2.80 2.03
CA LYS A 84 21.08 2.94 2.64
C LYS A 84 21.59 4.38 2.71
N ASP A 85 21.13 5.25 1.82
CA ASP A 85 21.51 6.66 1.75
C ASP A 85 20.59 7.54 2.60
N SER A 86 19.73 6.90 3.42
CA SER A 86 18.72 7.54 4.27
C SER A 86 17.63 8.31 3.51
N VAL A 87 17.48 8.05 2.21
CA VAL A 87 16.37 8.59 1.41
C VAL A 87 15.09 7.85 1.82
N ILE A 88 14.04 8.64 2.08
CA ILE A 88 12.72 8.12 2.44
C ILE A 88 11.82 8.21 1.21
N SER A 89 11.22 7.09 0.84
CA SER A 89 10.25 6.97 -0.24
C SER A 89 8.97 6.31 0.26
N GLU A 90 7.84 6.65 -0.34
CA GLU A 90 6.54 6.08 0.01
C GLU A 90 5.96 5.33 -1.19
N TYR A 91 5.50 4.11 -0.95
CA TYR A 91 4.98 3.22 -1.98
C TYR A 91 3.62 2.69 -1.59
N ARG A 92 2.73 2.50 -2.56
CA ARG A 92 1.52 1.71 -2.40
C ARG A 92 1.69 0.36 -3.05
N VAL A 93 1.25 -0.68 -2.36
CA VAL A 93 1.21 -2.06 -2.88
C VAL A 93 -0.24 -2.54 -2.84
N ALA A 94 -0.76 -2.95 -3.99
CA ALA A 94 -2.13 -3.44 -4.10
C ALA A 94 -2.27 -4.89 -3.60
N PHE A 95 -3.43 -5.20 -3.04
CA PHE A 95 -3.89 -6.58 -2.92
C PHE A 95 -4.28 -7.11 -4.31
N ARG A 96 -4.20 -8.43 -4.48
CA ARG A 96 -4.68 -9.10 -5.71
C ARG A 96 -6.20 -9.01 -5.85
N GLU A 97 -6.90 -8.94 -4.71
CA GLU A 97 -8.36 -8.87 -4.63
C GLU A 97 -8.77 -7.82 -3.60
N VAL A 98 -9.94 -7.21 -3.79
CA VAL A 98 -10.51 -6.27 -2.82
C VAL A 98 -10.94 -7.03 -1.57
N VAL A 99 -10.45 -6.61 -0.41
CA VAL A 99 -10.77 -7.24 0.87
C VAL A 99 -11.97 -6.55 1.54
N GLN A 100 -12.80 -7.29 2.27
CA GLN A 100 -14.05 -6.75 2.83
C GLN A 100 -14.08 -6.72 4.37
N ASN A 101 -13.16 -7.43 5.02
CA ASN A 101 -13.13 -7.53 6.48
C ASN A 101 -11.72 -7.86 7.00
N ARG A 102 -11.57 -7.83 8.32
CA ARG A 102 -10.32 -8.12 9.03
C ARG A 102 -9.67 -9.47 8.66
N PHE A 103 -10.47 -10.52 8.47
CA PHE A 103 -9.94 -11.85 8.13
C PHE A 103 -9.40 -11.88 6.70
N ASP A 104 -10.10 -11.22 5.77
CA ASP A 104 -9.66 -11.10 4.38
C ASP A 104 -8.31 -10.37 4.30
N VAL A 105 -8.15 -9.27 5.04
CA VAL A 105 -6.89 -8.52 5.13
C VAL A 105 -5.75 -9.39 5.63
N GLN A 106 -5.96 -10.09 6.75
CA GLN A 106 -4.93 -10.94 7.32
C GLN A 106 -4.52 -12.03 6.34
N SER A 107 -5.48 -12.63 5.64
CA SER A 107 -5.21 -13.59 4.57
C SER A 107 -4.42 -12.96 3.41
N ALA A 108 -4.84 -11.78 2.95
CA ALA A 108 -4.21 -11.09 1.82
C ALA A 108 -2.77 -10.65 2.13
N LEU A 109 -2.50 -10.20 3.37
CA LEU A 109 -1.14 -9.88 3.85
C LEU A 109 -0.27 -11.14 3.92
N VAL A 110 -0.77 -12.23 4.49
CA VAL A 110 -0.02 -13.50 4.56
C VAL A 110 0.29 -14.01 3.16
N LYS A 111 -0.67 -13.97 2.23
CA LYS A 111 -0.44 -14.31 0.81
C LYS A 111 0.62 -13.41 0.17
N ALA A 112 0.64 -12.11 0.48
CA ALA A 112 1.65 -11.19 -0.02
C ALA A 112 3.06 -11.52 0.50
N PHE A 113 3.18 -11.83 1.79
CA PHE A 113 4.46 -12.25 2.36
C PHE A 113 4.93 -13.60 1.83
N GLN A 114 4.01 -14.55 1.66
CA GLN A 114 4.32 -15.85 1.08
C GLN A 114 4.79 -15.70 -0.37
N GLU A 115 4.09 -14.92 -1.19
CA GLU A 115 4.49 -14.63 -2.56
C GLU A 115 5.88 -13.99 -2.63
N ALA A 116 6.16 -13.00 -1.77
CA ALA A 116 7.48 -12.38 -1.71
C ALA A 116 8.56 -13.39 -1.29
N TRP A 117 8.26 -14.27 -0.33
CA TRP A 117 9.17 -15.33 0.09
C TRP A 117 9.44 -16.35 -1.03
N GLU A 118 8.41 -16.80 -1.72
CA GLU A 118 8.54 -17.78 -2.80
C GLU A 118 9.38 -17.24 -3.96
N ARG A 119 9.13 -16.01 -4.39
CA ARG A 119 9.91 -15.36 -5.46
C ARG A 119 11.37 -15.12 -5.06
N GLU A 120 11.63 -14.69 -3.82
CA GLU A 120 13.02 -14.54 -3.34
C GLU A 120 13.79 -15.88 -3.34
N ASN A 121 13.10 -17.00 -3.11
CA ASN A 121 13.71 -18.33 -3.07
C ASN A 121 13.67 -19.06 -4.42
N GLY A 122 13.31 -18.37 -5.51
CA GLY A 122 13.33 -18.92 -6.88
C GLY A 122 12.16 -19.84 -7.23
N TYR A 123 11.04 -19.74 -6.49
CA TYR A 123 9.79 -20.44 -6.81
C TYR A 123 8.87 -19.63 -7.73
N ASP A 124 9.45 -18.85 -8.66
CA ASP A 124 8.70 -18.03 -9.62
C ASP A 124 7.77 -18.86 -10.52
N GLU A 125 8.08 -20.14 -10.72
CA GLU A 125 7.26 -21.09 -11.48
C GLU A 125 5.83 -21.21 -10.91
N THR A 126 5.66 -21.03 -9.60
CA THR A 126 4.36 -21.04 -8.90
C THR A 126 3.47 -19.86 -9.30
N TRP A 127 4.07 -18.78 -9.82
CA TRP A 127 3.41 -17.53 -10.16
C TRP A 127 3.36 -17.29 -11.67
N VAL A 128 3.65 -18.31 -12.49
CA VAL A 128 3.60 -18.21 -13.95
C VAL A 128 2.16 -17.98 -14.41
N GLY A 129 1.92 -16.85 -15.09
CA GLY A 129 0.60 -16.45 -15.59
C GLY A 129 -0.15 -15.48 -14.67
N GLU A 130 0.38 -15.21 -13.48
CA GLU A 130 -0.12 -14.14 -12.61
C GLU A 130 0.58 -12.82 -12.94
N ASP A 131 -0.20 -11.75 -13.07
CA ASP A 131 0.37 -10.42 -13.25
C ASP A 131 1.17 -10.00 -12.01
N ALA A 132 2.17 -9.13 -12.25
CA ALA A 132 2.88 -8.46 -11.17
C ALA A 132 1.89 -7.64 -10.34
N ARG A 133 2.08 -7.65 -9.01
CA ARG A 133 1.27 -6.82 -8.13
C ARG A 133 1.39 -5.36 -8.53
N PRO A 134 0.27 -4.63 -8.72
CA PRO A 134 0.34 -3.21 -8.96
C PRO A 134 1.01 -2.49 -7.79
N THR A 135 2.05 -1.72 -8.09
CA THR A 135 2.73 -0.86 -7.14
C THR A 135 2.79 0.57 -7.66
N VAL A 136 2.75 1.53 -6.74
CA VAL A 136 2.81 2.96 -7.06
C VAL A 136 3.84 3.62 -6.17
N LEU A 137 4.83 4.28 -6.75
CA LEU A 137 5.71 5.21 -6.03
C LEU A 137 4.97 6.54 -5.87
N TYR A 138 4.71 6.95 -4.62
CA TYR A 138 4.17 8.27 -4.35
C TYR A 138 5.24 9.36 -4.58
N TYR A 139 4.77 10.55 -4.96
CA TYR A 139 5.61 11.73 -5.20
C TYR A 139 6.75 11.53 -6.20
N ALA A 140 6.61 10.58 -7.13
CA ALA A 140 7.57 10.39 -8.21
C ALA A 140 7.87 11.75 -8.86
N PRO A 141 9.16 12.13 -9.04
CA PRO A 141 9.50 13.40 -9.63
C PRO A 141 8.82 13.48 -10.99
N LYS A 142 7.96 14.51 -11.20
CA LYS A 142 7.30 14.73 -12.49
C LYS A 142 8.39 14.83 -13.55
N VAL A 143 8.54 13.78 -14.35
CA VAL A 143 9.40 13.81 -15.54
C VAL A 143 8.85 14.94 -16.40
N PRO A 144 9.64 16.00 -16.71
CA PRO A 144 9.13 17.06 -17.55
C PRO A 144 8.75 16.45 -18.89
N SER A 145 7.47 16.60 -19.28
CA SER A 145 7.00 16.16 -20.58
C SER A 145 7.91 16.79 -21.64
N ARG A 146 8.67 15.97 -22.37
CA ARG A 146 9.39 16.44 -23.56
C ARG A 146 8.34 17.01 -24.51
N LYS A 147 8.33 18.32 -24.67
CA LYS A 147 7.69 19.01 -25.79
C LYS A 147 8.53 18.81 -27.03
#